data_AF-A0A261V1D8-F1
#
_entry.id   AF-A0A261V1D8-F1
#
_cell.length_a   1.000
_cell.length_b   1.000
_cell.length_c   1.000
_cell.angle_alpha   90.00
_cell.angle_beta   90.00
_cell.angle_gamma   90.00
#
_symmetry.space_group_name_H-M   'P 1'
#
loop_
_entity.id
_entity.type
_entity.pdbx_description
1 polymer ?
#
loop_
_entity_poly.entity_id
_entity_poly.type
_entity_poly.pdbx_seq_one_letter_code
_entity_poly.pdbx_strand_id
1 'polypeptide(L)'
;MGAASVPGAAQGEEAGASLRDRGKALFMGGANPACAICHTLEDAGATGAVGPSLDELKPDAARVEAVLRKGMGVMPAYTALSEEDIKALAEYVSTATRP
;
A
#
# COMPACT_ATOMS: atom_id res chain seq x y z
N MET A 1 40.31 22.26 -13.48
CA MET A 1 39.32 23.34 -13.29
C MET A 1 38.10 22.96 -14.12
N GLY A 2 37.02 22.40 -13.58
CA GLY A 2 36.42 22.61 -12.27
C GLY A 2 35.08 23.31 -12.49
N ALA A 3 33.99 22.57 -12.39
CA ALA A 3 32.70 23.03 -11.87
C ALA A 3 31.81 21.77 -11.72
N ALA A 4 31.83 21.20 -10.53
CA ALA A 4 30.75 20.35 -10.06
C ALA A 4 29.49 21.23 -9.88
N SER A 5 28.33 20.72 -10.27
CA SER A 5 27.04 21.32 -9.93
C SER A 5 25.97 20.24 -9.83
N VAL A 6 25.78 19.77 -8.60
CA VAL A 6 24.49 19.33 -8.03
C VAL A 6 24.43 20.01 -6.66
N PRO A 7 23.26 20.44 -6.14
CA PRO A 7 22.06 19.60 -6.08
C PRO A 7 20.71 20.32 -6.24
N GLY A 8 19.68 19.55 -6.60
CA GLY A 8 18.28 20.01 -6.56
C GLY A 8 17.41 18.91 -5.95
N ALA A 9 17.27 18.94 -4.63
CA ALA A 9 16.34 18.10 -3.89
C ALA A 9 14.89 18.49 -4.22
N ALA A 10 14.23 17.68 -5.04
CA ALA A 10 12.78 17.64 -5.18
C ALA A 10 12.38 16.22 -5.64
N GLN A 11 12.70 15.23 -4.82
CA GLN A 11 12.27 13.84 -5.04
C GLN A 11 11.42 13.41 -3.84
N GLY A 12 10.21 13.96 -3.76
CA GLY A 12 9.21 13.57 -2.77
C GLY A 12 7.86 13.25 -3.42
N GLU A 13 7.53 13.91 -4.53
CA GLU A 13 6.21 13.76 -5.16
C GLU A 13 6.17 12.74 -6.29
N GLU A 14 7.22 12.62 -7.12
CA GLU A 14 7.25 11.63 -8.22
C GLU A 14 7.47 10.18 -7.71
N ALA A 15 8.29 10.04 -6.65
CA ALA A 15 8.46 8.78 -5.93
C ALA A 15 7.22 8.41 -5.10
N GLY A 16 6.52 9.40 -4.52
CA GLY A 16 5.29 9.18 -3.75
C GLY A 16 4.11 8.77 -4.63
N ALA A 17 3.94 9.44 -5.78
CA ALA A 17 2.91 9.11 -6.76
C ALA A 17 3.12 7.69 -7.33
N SER A 18 4.37 7.35 -7.71
CA SER A 18 4.69 6.01 -8.20
C SER A 18 4.52 4.91 -7.15
N LEU A 19 4.80 5.18 -5.87
CA LEU A 19 4.54 4.23 -4.77
C LEU A 19 3.04 4.05 -4.51
N ARG A 20 2.27 5.14 -4.51
CA ARG A 20 0.81 5.08 -4.32
C ARG A 20 0.14 4.31 -5.47
N ASP A 21 0.53 4.57 -6.71
CA ASP A 21 0.02 3.86 -7.89
C ASP A 21 0.39 2.37 -7.86
N ARG A 22 1.64 2.03 -7.48
CA ARG A 22 2.08 0.64 -7.29
C ARG A 22 1.26 -0.05 -6.20
N GLY A 23 1.07 0.61 -5.06
CA GLY A 23 0.26 0.09 -3.95
C GLY A 23 -1.20 -0.14 -4.36
N LYS A 24 -1.80 0.78 -5.12
CA LYS A 24 -3.15 0.62 -5.67
C LYS A 24 -3.24 -0.54 -6.66
N ALA A 25 -2.27 -0.70 -7.55
CA ALA A 25 -2.22 -1.82 -8.49
C ALA A 25 -2.11 -3.18 -7.76
N LEU A 26 -1.27 -3.25 -6.73
CA LEU A 26 -1.16 -4.43 -5.88
C LEU A 26 -2.48 -4.72 -5.15
N PHE A 27 -3.12 -3.69 -4.60
CA PHE A 27 -4.39 -3.80 -3.88
C PHE A 27 -5.50 -4.38 -4.75
N MET A 28 -5.58 -3.94 -6.01
CA MET A 28 -6.62 -4.35 -6.96
C MET A 28 -6.37 -5.70 -7.62
N GLY A 29 -5.13 -6.17 -7.72
CA GLY A 29 -4.84 -7.43 -8.41
C GLY A 29 -3.40 -7.92 -8.41
N GLY A 30 -2.42 -7.09 -8.07
CA GLY A 30 -1.01 -7.52 -8.02
C GLY A 30 -0.65 -8.38 -6.79
N ALA A 31 -1.50 -8.40 -5.76
CA ALA A 31 -1.40 -9.34 -4.65
C ALA A 31 -2.33 -10.55 -4.86
N ASN A 32 -1.96 -11.71 -4.30
CA ASN A 32 -2.76 -12.93 -4.41
C ASN A 32 -3.05 -13.52 -3.00
N PRO A 33 -4.30 -13.52 -2.53
CA PRO A 33 -5.49 -12.94 -3.18
C PRO A 33 -5.41 -11.40 -3.25
N ALA A 34 -6.15 -10.78 -4.18
CA ALA A 34 -6.22 -9.32 -4.25
C ALA A 34 -6.91 -8.75 -3.02
N CYS A 35 -6.39 -7.65 -2.47
CA CYS A 35 -6.91 -7.05 -1.25
C CYS A 35 -8.37 -6.58 -1.42
N ALA A 36 -8.68 -6.04 -2.60
CA ALA A 36 -10.00 -5.54 -2.98
C ALA A 36 -11.12 -6.61 -2.94
N ILE A 37 -10.77 -7.90 -3.05
CA ILE A 37 -11.75 -9.00 -2.95
C ILE A 37 -12.31 -9.09 -1.53
N CYS A 38 -11.47 -8.81 -0.52
CA CYS A 38 -11.82 -9.03 0.88
C CYS A 38 -12.19 -7.74 1.60
N HIS A 39 -11.60 -6.61 1.24
CA HIS A 39 -11.71 -5.36 1.97
C HIS A 39 -12.44 -4.27 1.19
N THR A 40 -13.18 -3.44 1.93
CA THR A 40 -13.72 -2.18 1.43
C THR A 40 -12.64 -1.10 1.53
N LEU A 41 -12.47 -0.34 0.43
CA LEU A 41 -11.60 0.82 0.35
C LEU A 41 -12.12 1.75 -0.75
N GLU A 42 -12.69 2.89 -0.37
CA GLU A 42 -13.36 3.83 -1.29
C GLU A 42 -12.43 4.38 -2.36
N ASP A 43 -11.18 4.74 -2.03
CA ASP A 43 -10.18 5.22 -3.01
C ASP A 43 -9.98 4.21 -4.15
N ALA A 44 -9.99 2.91 -3.83
CA ALA A 44 -9.83 1.83 -4.78
C ALA A 44 -11.14 1.46 -5.51
N GLY A 45 -12.29 2.00 -5.08
CA GLY A 45 -13.61 1.53 -5.49
C GLY A 45 -13.91 0.08 -5.06
N ALA A 46 -13.24 -0.40 -4.02
CA ALA A 46 -13.38 -1.78 -3.55
C ALA A 46 -14.48 -1.87 -2.49
N THR A 47 -15.29 -2.93 -2.56
CA THR A 47 -16.46 -3.15 -1.68
C THR A 47 -16.41 -4.53 -1.01
N GLY A 48 -15.21 -5.11 -0.83
CA GLY A 48 -15.05 -6.41 -0.19
C GLY A 48 -15.54 -6.38 1.26
N ALA A 49 -16.20 -7.46 1.71
CA ALA A 49 -16.82 -7.54 3.04
C ALA A 49 -16.40 -8.80 3.83
N VAL A 50 -15.32 -9.46 3.41
CA VAL A 50 -14.75 -10.61 4.14
C VAL A 50 -13.88 -10.14 5.30
N GLY A 51 -13.06 -9.12 5.05
CA GLY A 51 -12.30 -8.40 6.07
C GLY A 51 -13.00 -7.11 6.49
N PRO A 52 -12.51 -6.44 7.54
CA PRO A 52 -13.04 -5.12 7.94
C PRO A 52 -12.88 -4.08 6.83
N SER A 53 -13.74 -3.07 6.84
CA SER A 53 -13.58 -1.87 6.01
C SER A 53 -12.29 -1.15 6.40
N LEU A 54 -11.45 -0.84 5.41
CA LEU A 54 -10.21 -0.10 5.62
C LEU A 54 -10.50 1.40 5.81
N ASP A 55 -11.56 1.92 5.19
CA ASP A 55 -12.02 3.30 5.38
C ASP A 55 -12.44 3.58 6.82
N GLU A 56 -13.00 2.57 7.50
CA GLU A 56 -13.36 2.65 8.92
C GLU A 56 -12.17 2.37 9.83
N LEU A 57 -11.39 1.33 9.51
CA LEU A 57 -10.28 0.88 10.35
C LEU A 57 -9.10 1.86 10.37
N LYS A 58 -8.85 2.54 9.25
CA LYS A 58 -7.78 3.54 9.06
C LYS A 58 -6.42 3.10 9.64
N PRO A 59 -5.91 1.92 9.27
CA PRO A 59 -4.66 1.41 9.84
C PRO A 59 -3.47 2.27 9.37
N ASP A 60 -2.45 2.40 10.23
CA ASP A 60 -1.17 2.96 9.81
C ASP A 60 -0.35 1.96 8.97
N ALA A 61 0.66 2.46 8.25
CA ALA A 61 1.49 1.64 7.38
C ALA A 61 2.17 0.50 8.15
N ALA A 62 2.73 0.77 9.34
CA ALA A 62 3.43 -0.22 10.15
C ALA A 62 2.52 -1.41 10.53
N ARG A 63 1.25 -1.13 10.85
CA ARG A 63 0.24 -2.14 11.11
C ARG A 63 -0.07 -2.96 9.87
N VAL A 64 -0.24 -2.31 8.71
CA VAL A 64 -0.50 -3.00 7.43
C VAL A 64 0.66 -3.93 7.09
N GLU A 65 1.91 -3.47 7.15
CA GLU A 65 3.10 -4.30 6.89
C GLU A 65 3.15 -5.53 7.81
N ALA A 66 2.92 -5.33 9.11
CA ALA A 66 2.95 -6.42 10.07
C ALA A 66 1.91 -7.50 9.76
N VAL A 67 0.71 -7.10 9.33
CA VAL A 67 -0.38 -8.02 8.95
C VAL A 67 -0.08 -8.70 7.61
N LEU A 68 0.42 -7.98 6.61
CA LEU A 68 0.81 -8.57 5.33
C LEU A 68 1.88 -9.66 5.50
N ARG A 69 2.82 -9.46 6.44
CA ARG A 69 3.91 -10.40 6.73
C ARG A 69 3.46 -11.64 7.48
N LYS A 70 2.53 -11.49 8.42
CA LYS A 70 2.17 -12.55 9.38
C LYS A 70 0.85 -13.23 9.08
N GLY A 71 -0.01 -12.58 8.29
CA GLY A 71 -1.43 -12.90 8.22
C GLY A 71 -2.17 -12.54 9.50
N MET A 72 -3.51 -12.61 9.45
CA MET A 72 -4.38 -12.38 10.60
C MET A 72 -5.76 -13.02 10.38
N GLY A 73 -6.14 -13.96 11.25
CA GLY A 73 -7.41 -14.67 11.10
C GLY A 73 -7.47 -15.41 9.76
N VAL A 74 -8.47 -15.08 8.94
CA VAL A 74 -8.63 -15.64 7.58
C VAL A 74 -7.73 -14.96 6.54
N MET A 75 -7.13 -13.80 6.87
CA MET A 75 -6.23 -13.09 5.96
C MET A 75 -4.87 -13.80 5.91
N PRO A 76 -4.43 -14.28 4.73
CA PRO A 76 -3.16 -15.00 4.61
C PRO A 76 -1.96 -14.07 4.78
N ALA A 77 -0.80 -14.65 5.06
CA ALA A 77 0.48 -13.97 4.91
C ALA A 77 0.86 -13.89 3.42
N TYR A 78 1.37 -12.75 2.97
CA TYR A 78 1.75 -12.49 1.58
C TYR A 78 3.24 -12.72 1.36
N THR A 79 3.68 -13.97 1.56
CA THR A 79 5.11 -14.35 1.52
C THR A 79 5.76 -14.24 0.14
N ALA A 80 4.95 -14.13 -0.93
CA ALA A 80 5.44 -13.96 -2.29
C ALA A 80 5.68 -12.49 -2.68
N LEU A 81 5.22 -11.52 -1.89
CA LEU A 81 5.44 -10.10 -2.16
C LEU A 81 6.86 -9.69 -1.76
N SER A 82 7.46 -8.80 -2.54
CA SER A 82 8.73 -8.18 -2.18
C SER A 82 8.57 -7.19 -1.02
N GLU A 83 9.67 -6.87 -0.34
CA GLU A 83 9.68 -5.84 0.71
C GLU A 83 9.17 -4.49 0.19
N GLU A 84 9.48 -4.15 -1.06
CA GLU A 84 9.06 -2.92 -1.72
C GLU A 84 7.55 -2.92 -2.00
N ASP A 85 7.00 -4.06 -2.45
CA ASP A 85 5.56 -4.20 -2.67
C ASP A 85 4.77 -4.10 -1.36
N ILE A 86 5.30 -4.69 -0.28
CA ILE A 86 4.66 -4.61 1.04
C ILE A 86 4.63 -3.17 1.54
N LYS A 87 5.73 -2.43 1.37
CA LYS A 87 5.78 -0.99 1.71
C LYS A 87 4.84 -0.17 0.84
N ALA A 88 4.80 -0.42 -0.46
CA ALA A 88 3.90 0.28 -1.38
C ALA A 88 2.42 0.05 -1.02
N LEU A 89 2.03 -1.19 -0.72
CA LEU A 89 0.69 -1.51 -0.23
C LEU A 89 0.36 -0.82 1.09
N ALA A 90 1.29 -0.86 2.05
CA ALA A 90 1.09 -0.27 3.37
C ALA A 90 0.95 1.25 3.31
N GLU A 91 1.80 1.91 2.52
CA GLU A 91 1.72 3.35 2.27
C GLU A 91 0.41 3.70 1.58
N TYR A 92 0.03 2.95 0.54
CA TYR A 92 -1.23 3.16 -0.16
C TYR A 92 -2.45 3.04 0.77
N VAL A 93 -2.59 1.91 1.49
CA VAL A 93 -3.74 1.69 2.38
C VAL A 93 -3.82 2.74 3.49
N SER A 94 -2.69 3.09 4.10
CA SER A 94 -2.67 4.05 5.21
C SER A 94 -2.90 5.51 4.77
N THR A 95 -2.58 5.85 3.52
CA THR A 95 -2.84 7.19 2.97
C THR A 95 -4.20 7.31 2.30
N ALA A 96 -4.70 6.25 1.65
CA ALA A 96 -6.01 6.20 1.00
C ALA A 96 -7.19 6.32 1.97
N THR A 97 -6.97 6.05 3.25
CA THR A 97 -8.00 6.06 4.30
C THR A 97 -8.01 7.37 5.13
N ARG A 98 -7.15 8.33 4.74
CA ARG A 98 -7.05 9.66 5.37
C ARG A 98 -7.75 10.71 4.49
N PRO A 99 -8.39 11.72 5.10
CA PRO A 99 -9.04 12.82 4.36
C PRO A 99 -8.04 13.72 3.64
#